data_AF-F4LJF2-F1
#
_entry.id   AF-F4LJF2-F1
#
_cell.length_a   1.000
_cell.length_b   1.000
_cell.length_c   1.000
_cell.angle_alpha   90.00
_cell.angle_beta   90.00
_cell.angle_gamma   90.00
#
_symmetry.space_group_name_H-M   'P 1'
#
loop_
_entity.id
_entity.type
_entity.pdbx_description
1 polymer ?
#
loop_
_entity_poly.entity_id
_entity_poly.type
_entity_poly.pdbx_seq_one_letter_code
_entity_poly.pdbx_strand_id
1 'polypeptide(L)'
;MVNKKLLFCVFQVLSSIYMFSNPVLDGTWIDSLSYIWHLKSPEKNENLLYEDYSWGKAKNEPNTTMDIDIANNMISDATLWGFSIRNIEYKGKSKIILNVSRYVEAINNYWDLELIIHFIDDDTFWIENEWLENNWDSFAGPNILRHRISGPAKIPLQNAILSDSRVRIRTKPNLQSDTWGFLNKGDRVEIKDKSDEPFEINGEKWYWYKVDAEGYPDGWVYGKYLDIEN
;
A
#
# COMPACT_ATOMS: atom_id res chain seq x y z
N MET A 1 -9.85 41.67 26.58
CA MET A 1 -8.53 41.15 27.00
C MET A 1 -8.54 39.65 26.70
N VAL A 2 -7.91 39.21 25.60
CA VAL A 2 -7.97 37.80 25.17
C VAL A 2 -7.17 36.94 26.15
N ASN A 3 -7.80 35.89 26.68
CA ASN A 3 -7.16 35.00 27.64
C ASN A 3 -6.07 34.16 26.94
N LYS A 4 -4.80 34.54 27.16
CA LYS A 4 -3.63 33.88 26.54
C LYS A 4 -3.57 32.37 26.82
N LYS A 5 -4.15 31.88 27.92
CA LYS A 5 -4.22 30.44 28.23
C LYS A 5 -5.23 29.71 27.34
N LEU A 6 -6.36 30.35 27.00
CA LEU A 6 -7.36 29.77 26.09
C LEU A 6 -6.81 29.67 24.66
N LEU A 7 -6.03 30.67 24.22
CA LEU A 7 -5.38 30.65 22.91
C LEU A 7 -4.34 29.52 22.78
N PHE A 8 -3.59 29.24 23.85
CA PHE A 8 -2.58 28.17 23.87
C PHE A 8 -3.21 26.77 23.83
N CYS A 9 -4.31 26.54 24.56
CA CYS A 9 -5.05 25.28 24.50
C CYS A 9 -5.70 25.05 23.12
N VAL A 10 -6.26 26.09 22.51
CA VAL A 10 -6.81 25.99 21.14
C VAL A 10 -5.71 25.70 20.12
N PHE A 11 -4.50 26.25 20.29
CA PHE A 11 -3.37 25.96 19.41
C PHE A 11 -2.86 24.52 19.56
N GLN A 12 -2.78 23.99 20.79
CA GLN A 12 -2.40 22.58 21.00
C GLN A 12 -3.46 21.62 20.46
N VAL A 13 -4.75 21.88 20.70
CA VAL A 13 -5.85 21.08 20.18
C VAL A 13 -5.89 21.13 18.64
N LEU A 14 -5.69 22.31 18.01
CA LEU A 14 -5.61 22.43 16.55
C LEU A 14 -4.34 21.79 15.95
N SER A 15 -3.21 21.81 16.66
CA SER A 15 -2.00 21.09 16.21
C SER A 15 -2.15 19.57 16.27
N SER A 16 -2.98 19.05 17.18
CA SER A 16 -3.34 17.63 17.23
C SER A 16 -4.47 17.24 16.26
N ILE A 17 -5.25 18.19 15.74
CA ILE A 17 -6.35 17.92 14.78
C ILE A 17 -5.84 17.77 13.33
N TYR A 18 -4.60 18.18 13.06
CA TYR A 18 -3.89 17.84 11.83
C TYR A 18 -2.79 16.80 12.09
N MET A 19 -3.14 15.69 12.74
CA MET A 19 -2.44 14.45 12.46
C MET A 19 -2.83 14.02 11.05
N PHE A 20 -2.22 14.67 10.05
CA PHE A 20 -2.17 14.11 8.73
C PHE A 20 -1.51 12.74 8.90
N SER A 21 -2.26 11.65 8.70
CA SER A 21 -1.66 10.33 8.57
C SER A 21 -0.64 10.43 7.43
N ASN A 22 0.63 10.20 7.76
CA ASN A 22 1.66 10.10 6.75
C ASN A 22 1.31 8.93 5.82
N PRO A 23 1.66 8.99 4.53
CA PRO A 23 1.50 7.86 3.63
C PRO A 23 2.27 6.67 4.20
N VAL A 24 1.61 5.51 4.20
CA VAL A 24 2.20 4.27 4.69
C VAL A 24 3.03 3.68 3.56
N LEU A 25 4.34 3.64 3.73
CA LEU A 25 5.24 3.16 2.68
C LEU A 25 5.51 1.65 2.77
N ASP A 26 5.49 1.07 3.97
CA ASP A 26 5.57 -0.38 4.18
C ASP A 26 4.62 -1.12 3.27
N GLY A 27 5.10 -2.13 2.55
CA GLY A 27 4.26 -2.89 1.63
C GLY A 27 5.05 -3.60 0.54
N THR A 28 4.33 -4.42 -0.22
CA THR A 28 4.81 -5.02 -1.45
C THR A 28 4.12 -4.38 -2.64
N TRP A 29 4.91 -4.06 -3.66
CA TRP A 29 4.54 -3.18 -4.75
C TRP A 29 4.94 -3.77 -6.10
N ILE A 30 4.03 -3.80 -7.06
CA ILE A 30 4.33 -4.30 -8.42
C ILE A 30 4.40 -3.16 -9.42
N ASP A 31 5.09 -3.38 -10.53
CA ASP A 31 5.13 -2.45 -11.65
C ASP A 31 3.79 -2.41 -12.43
N SER A 32 3.65 -1.45 -13.35
CA SER A 32 2.43 -1.27 -14.13
C SER A 32 2.11 -2.43 -15.09
N LEU A 33 3.09 -3.15 -15.63
CA LEU A 33 2.82 -4.30 -16.51
C LEU A 33 2.20 -5.44 -15.70
N SER A 34 2.79 -5.74 -14.54
CA SER A 34 2.27 -6.72 -13.59
C SER A 34 0.87 -6.32 -13.10
N TYR A 35 0.67 -5.05 -12.75
CA TYR A 35 -0.66 -4.51 -12.39
C TYR A 35 -1.71 -4.76 -13.49
N ILE A 36 -1.39 -4.42 -14.74
CA ILE A 36 -2.29 -4.62 -15.88
C ILE A 36 -2.55 -6.11 -16.13
N TRP A 37 -1.58 -6.99 -15.88
CA TRP A 37 -1.75 -8.44 -16.00
C TRP A 37 -2.80 -8.94 -15.00
N HIS A 38 -2.70 -8.59 -13.71
CA HIS A 38 -3.73 -8.93 -12.71
C HIS A 38 -5.12 -8.40 -13.10
N LEU A 39 -5.22 -7.19 -13.65
CA LEU A 39 -6.51 -6.65 -14.08
C LEU A 39 -7.13 -7.39 -15.27
N LYS A 40 -6.29 -7.95 -16.16
CA LYS A 40 -6.74 -8.71 -17.34
C LYS A 40 -7.01 -10.17 -17.02
N SER A 41 -6.45 -10.67 -15.93
CA SER A 41 -6.54 -12.04 -15.42
C SER A 41 -7.13 -12.04 -14.00
N PRO A 42 -8.42 -11.73 -13.81
CA PRO A 42 -9.07 -11.61 -12.50
C PRO A 42 -9.32 -12.95 -11.78
N GLU A 43 -8.75 -14.04 -12.29
CA GLU A 43 -8.63 -15.31 -11.61
C GLU A 43 -7.65 -15.25 -10.43
N LYS A 44 -7.83 -16.18 -9.48
CA LYS A 44 -6.92 -16.32 -8.34
C LYS A 44 -5.52 -16.66 -8.86
N ASN A 45 -4.51 -15.89 -8.44
CA ASN A 45 -3.12 -16.17 -8.76
C ASN A 45 -2.53 -17.16 -7.74
N GLU A 46 -2.43 -18.42 -8.15
CA GLU A 46 -1.84 -19.49 -7.32
C GLU A 46 -0.31 -19.37 -7.14
N ASN A 47 0.35 -18.48 -7.90
CA ASN A 47 1.79 -18.26 -7.84
C ASN A 47 2.20 -17.12 -6.91
N LEU A 48 1.26 -16.42 -6.27
CA LEU A 48 1.61 -15.43 -5.24
C LEU A 48 2.28 -16.16 -4.06
N LEU A 49 3.50 -15.75 -3.78
CA LEU A 49 4.22 -16.19 -2.60
C LEU A 49 3.78 -15.39 -1.38
N TYR A 50 4.01 -15.96 -0.21
CA TYR A 50 3.76 -15.30 1.05
C TYR A 50 5.02 -15.26 1.89
N GLU A 51 5.42 -14.07 2.27
CA GLU A 51 6.63 -13.80 3.04
C GLU A 51 6.31 -13.06 4.34
N ASP A 52 7.16 -13.23 5.34
CA ASP A 52 7.02 -12.58 6.65
C ASP A 52 7.79 -11.26 6.67
N TYR A 53 7.10 -10.17 7.00
CA TYR A 53 7.66 -8.83 7.20
C TYR A 53 7.43 -8.36 8.64
N SER A 54 8.06 -7.26 9.03
CA SER A 54 7.86 -6.66 10.37
C SER A 54 6.41 -6.28 10.66
N TRP A 55 5.63 -6.05 9.60
CA TRP A 55 4.23 -5.65 9.63
C TRP A 55 3.24 -6.79 9.35
N GLY A 56 3.74 -8.03 9.30
CA GLY A 56 2.92 -9.24 9.15
C GLY A 56 3.26 -10.03 7.88
N LYS A 57 2.44 -11.04 7.61
CA LYS A 57 2.57 -11.89 6.43
C LYS A 57 2.01 -11.15 5.21
N ALA A 58 2.75 -11.13 4.11
CA ALA A 58 2.37 -10.38 2.92
C ALA A 58 2.60 -11.13 1.62
N LYS A 59 1.92 -10.68 0.57
CA LYS A 59 2.01 -11.27 -0.77
C LYS A 59 3.21 -10.72 -1.52
N ASN A 60 3.96 -11.60 -2.14
CA ASN A 60 5.06 -11.27 -3.04
C ASN A 60 4.83 -11.98 -4.38
N GLU A 61 5.02 -11.23 -5.48
CA GLU A 61 5.07 -11.78 -6.82
C GLU A 61 6.54 -11.84 -7.29
N PRO A 62 7.08 -13.05 -7.50
CA PRO A 62 8.49 -13.23 -7.84
C PRO A 62 8.90 -12.45 -9.08
N ASN A 63 10.05 -11.80 -9.01
CA ASN A 63 10.67 -11.04 -10.10
C ASN A 63 9.91 -9.79 -10.56
N THR A 64 8.84 -9.39 -9.87
CA THR A 64 8.10 -8.15 -10.20
C THR A 64 7.93 -7.22 -9.00
N THR A 65 8.04 -7.77 -7.79
CA THR A 65 7.75 -7.04 -6.57
C THR A 65 8.93 -6.20 -6.08
N MET A 66 8.61 -5.00 -5.63
CA MET A 66 9.40 -4.18 -4.73
C MET A 66 8.84 -4.33 -3.32
N ASP A 67 9.68 -4.70 -2.37
CA ASP A 67 9.33 -4.83 -0.97
C ASP A 67 9.92 -3.66 -0.19
N ILE A 68 9.11 -3.07 0.69
CA ILE A 68 9.58 -2.04 1.61
C ILE A 68 9.14 -2.43 3.02
N ASP A 69 10.13 -2.55 3.90
CA ASP A 69 9.96 -2.84 5.33
C ASP A 69 10.79 -1.83 6.13
N ILE A 70 10.12 -0.78 6.60
CA ILE A 70 10.73 0.34 7.30
C ILE A 70 11.32 -0.12 8.62
N ALA A 71 10.62 -0.96 9.39
CA ALA A 71 11.09 -1.37 10.71
C ALA A 71 12.37 -2.22 10.62
N ASN A 72 12.51 -3.00 9.54
CA ASN A 72 13.74 -3.75 9.23
C ASN A 72 14.77 -2.93 8.42
N ASN A 73 14.49 -1.66 8.14
CA ASN A 73 15.32 -0.78 7.32
C ASN A 73 15.65 -1.37 5.94
N MET A 74 14.66 -1.94 5.26
CA MET A 74 14.86 -2.67 4.01
C MET A 74 14.00 -2.09 2.88
N ILE A 75 14.62 -1.93 1.72
CA ILE A 75 13.94 -1.87 0.44
C ILE A 75 14.60 -2.88 -0.50
N SER A 76 13.82 -3.69 -1.19
CA SER A 76 14.27 -4.61 -2.24
C SER A 76 13.39 -4.46 -3.46
N ASP A 77 13.95 -4.65 -4.64
CA ASP A 77 13.20 -4.69 -5.88
C ASP A 77 13.78 -5.81 -6.76
N ALA A 78 12.92 -6.42 -7.57
CA ALA A 78 13.35 -7.49 -8.45
C ALA A 78 14.46 -7.07 -9.44
N THR A 79 14.47 -5.82 -9.86
CA THR A 79 15.46 -5.24 -10.77
C THR A 79 16.62 -4.58 -10.02
N LEU A 80 16.35 -3.97 -8.87
CA LEU A 80 17.36 -3.41 -7.99
C LEU A 80 17.46 -4.25 -6.72
N TRP A 81 18.56 -4.99 -6.60
CA TRP A 81 18.96 -5.69 -5.38
C TRP A 81 18.69 -4.88 -4.09
N GLY A 82 18.56 -5.55 -2.94
CA GLY A 82 18.21 -4.89 -1.68
C GLY A 82 19.18 -3.78 -1.22
N PHE A 83 18.62 -2.67 -0.75
CA PHE A 83 19.30 -1.59 -0.05
C PHE A 83 18.83 -1.50 1.41
N SER A 84 19.72 -1.04 2.28
CA SER A 84 19.36 -0.64 3.63
C SER A 84 18.87 0.80 3.66
N ILE A 85 17.72 1.04 4.30
CA ILE A 85 17.20 2.38 4.56
C ILE A 85 18.06 3.03 5.66
N ARG A 86 18.55 4.24 5.41
CA ARG A 86 19.37 5.02 6.33
C ARG A 86 18.62 6.15 6.99
N ASN A 87 17.75 6.80 6.23
CA ASN A 87 16.96 7.92 6.70
C ASN A 87 15.66 8.02 5.90
N ILE A 88 14.59 8.44 6.57
CA ILE A 88 13.28 8.70 5.95
C ILE A 88 12.83 10.09 6.36
N GLU A 89 12.52 10.92 5.38
CA GLU A 89 11.94 12.25 5.59
C GLU A 89 10.56 12.35 4.94
N TYR A 90 9.54 12.64 5.74
CA TYR A 90 8.18 12.87 5.27
C TYR A 90 7.99 14.35 4.89
N LYS A 91 7.58 14.59 3.64
CA LYS A 91 7.29 15.92 3.10
C LYS A 91 5.80 16.06 2.81
N GLY A 92 4.99 15.97 3.87
CA GLY A 92 3.53 15.99 3.78
C GLY A 92 2.94 14.63 3.37
N LYS A 93 1.74 14.65 2.78
CA LYS A 93 0.97 13.42 2.49
C LYS A 93 1.37 12.68 1.21
N SER A 94 2.00 13.37 0.27
CA SER A 94 2.24 12.82 -1.08
C SER A 94 3.71 12.62 -1.40
N LYS A 95 4.63 12.92 -0.48
CA LYS A 95 6.06 12.89 -0.76
C LYS A 95 6.88 12.35 0.41
N ILE A 96 7.74 11.36 0.14
CA ILE A 96 8.74 10.82 1.07
C ILE A 96 10.11 10.89 0.41
N ILE A 97 11.14 11.25 1.16
CA ILE A 97 12.54 11.16 0.73
C ILE A 97 13.20 10.04 1.51
N LEU A 98 13.73 9.04 0.80
CA LEU A 98 14.48 7.93 1.38
C LEU A 98 15.95 8.07 1.01
N ASN A 99 16.82 7.99 2.02
CA ASN A 99 18.24 7.77 1.77
C ASN A 99 18.51 6.28 2.00
N VAL A 100 18.99 5.60 0.97
CA VAL A 100 19.24 4.15 0.99
C VAL A 100 20.69 3.88 0.58
N SER A 101 21.26 2.79 1.11
CA SER A 101 22.64 2.42 0.81
C SER A 101 22.78 0.93 0.63
N ARG A 102 23.71 0.52 -0.22
CA ARG A 102 24.11 -0.88 -0.35
C ARG A 102 25.63 -0.98 -0.43
N TYR A 103 26.21 -1.91 0.32
CA TYR A 103 27.62 -2.23 0.15
C TYR A 103 27.83 -3.02 -1.15
N VAL A 104 28.74 -2.55 -2.01
CA VAL A 104 29.05 -3.17 -3.30
C VAL A 104 30.50 -3.66 -3.26
N GLU A 105 30.66 -4.98 -3.16
CA GLU A 105 31.97 -5.64 -3.02
C GLU A 105 32.92 -5.31 -4.17
N ALA A 106 32.41 -5.26 -5.41
CA ALA A 106 33.21 -4.99 -6.61
C ALA A 106 33.96 -3.64 -6.58
N ILE A 107 33.47 -2.68 -5.80
CA ILE A 107 34.11 -1.36 -5.62
C ILE A 107 34.55 -1.11 -4.17
N ASN A 108 34.40 -2.10 -3.29
CA ASN A 108 34.69 -2.02 -1.86
C ASN A 108 34.16 -0.73 -1.20
N ASN A 109 32.93 -0.34 -1.56
CA ASN A 109 32.33 0.91 -1.13
C ASN A 109 30.81 0.81 -1.05
N TYR A 110 30.17 1.79 -0.42
CA TYR A 110 28.72 1.94 -0.44
C TYR A 110 28.27 2.64 -1.72
N TRP A 111 27.19 2.13 -2.27
CA TRP A 111 26.38 2.82 -3.25
C TRP A 111 25.18 3.43 -2.52
N ASP A 112 25.20 4.75 -2.41
CA ASP A 112 24.15 5.54 -1.77
C ASP A 112 23.22 6.14 -2.82
N LEU A 113 21.92 6.15 -2.52
CA LEU A 113 20.87 6.72 -3.36
C LEU A 113 19.90 7.54 -2.50
N GLU A 114 19.49 8.69 -3.03
CA GLU A 114 18.32 9.42 -2.55
C GLU A 114 17.14 9.08 -3.47
N LEU A 115 16.13 8.39 -2.93
CA LEU A 115 14.90 8.07 -3.64
C LEU A 115 13.81 9.02 -3.18
N ILE A 116 13.21 9.75 -4.11
CA ILE A 116 12.10 10.64 -3.81
C ILE A 116 10.82 9.96 -4.26
N ILE A 117 10.01 9.52 -3.30
CA ILE A 117 8.75 8.81 -3.56
C ILE A 117 7.61 9.82 -3.62
N HIS A 118 6.85 9.77 -4.71
CA HIS A 118 5.68 10.61 -4.96
C HIS A 118 4.42 9.77 -5.00
N PHE A 119 3.64 9.82 -3.93
CA PHE A 119 2.35 9.14 -3.85
C PHE A 119 1.29 9.87 -4.69
N ILE A 120 0.59 9.09 -5.49
CA ILE A 120 -0.61 9.50 -6.23
C ILE A 120 -1.84 9.27 -5.34
N ASP A 121 -1.86 8.14 -4.66
CA ASP A 121 -2.81 7.77 -3.60
C ASP A 121 -2.14 6.76 -2.65
N ASP A 122 -2.88 6.25 -1.66
CA ASP A 122 -2.37 5.32 -0.64
C ASP A 122 -1.73 4.04 -1.20
N ASP A 123 -2.08 3.65 -2.43
CA ASP A 123 -1.71 2.37 -3.04
C ASP A 123 -0.96 2.53 -4.37
N THR A 124 -0.60 3.77 -4.73
CA THR A 124 0.12 4.06 -5.96
C THR A 124 1.14 5.17 -5.76
N PHE A 125 2.39 4.93 -6.18
CA PHE A 125 3.42 5.96 -6.22
C PHE A 125 4.33 5.81 -7.44
N TRP A 126 5.19 6.79 -7.66
CA TRP A 126 6.37 6.68 -8.54
C TRP A 126 7.62 7.19 -7.81
N ILE A 127 8.80 6.83 -8.32
CA ILE A 127 10.09 7.18 -7.71
C ILE A 127 10.83 8.16 -8.62
N GLU A 128 11.26 9.29 -8.08
CA GLU A 128 12.20 10.23 -8.70
C GLU A 128 13.62 9.91 -8.24
N ASN A 129 14.53 9.72 -9.20
CA ASN A 129 15.97 9.66 -8.98
C ASN A 129 16.68 9.86 -10.31
N GLU A 130 17.45 10.94 -10.44
CA GLU A 130 18.09 11.33 -11.71
C GLU A 130 19.02 10.25 -12.28
N TRP A 131 19.79 9.55 -11.42
CA TRP A 131 20.71 8.53 -11.91
C TRP A 131 19.97 7.31 -12.42
N LEU A 132 18.96 6.83 -11.68
CA LEU A 132 18.15 5.68 -12.07
C LEU A 132 17.32 5.97 -13.30
N GLU A 133 16.74 7.16 -13.44
CA GLU A 133 16.00 7.54 -14.65
C GLU A 133 16.87 7.49 -15.91
N ASN A 134 18.15 7.82 -15.80
CA ASN A 134 19.08 7.84 -16.94
C ASN A 134 19.76 6.48 -17.22
N ASN A 135 19.85 5.59 -16.23
CA ASN A 135 20.58 4.32 -16.34
C ASN A 135 19.68 3.08 -16.22
N TRP A 136 18.44 3.25 -15.77
CA TRP A 136 17.51 2.17 -15.40
C TRP A 136 16.05 2.64 -15.53
N ASP A 137 15.64 2.88 -16.77
CA ASP A 137 14.33 3.42 -17.16
C ASP A 137 13.09 2.66 -16.65
N SER A 138 13.27 1.42 -16.17
CA SER A 138 12.21 0.59 -15.60
C SER A 138 12.00 0.74 -14.09
N PHE A 139 12.83 1.50 -13.37
CA PHE A 139 12.74 1.65 -11.91
C PHE A 139 12.21 3.01 -11.46
N ALA A 140 12.70 4.09 -12.06
CA ALA A 140 12.38 5.46 -11.67
C ALA A 140 11.82 6.27 -12.84
N GLY A 141 11.04 7.31 -12.51
CA GLY A 141 10.41 8.23 -13.44
C GLY A 141 8.89 8.28 -13.28
N PRO A 142 8.25 9.39 -13.68
CA PRO A 142 6.83 9.64 -13.42
C PRO A 142 5.87 8.71 -14.18
N ASN A 143 6.37 7.98 -15.19
CA ASN A 143 5.59 7.01 -15.96
C ASN A 143 5.75 5.57 -15.42
N ILE A 144 6.63 5.36 -14.44
CA ILE A 144 6.89 4.06 -13.83
C ILE A 144 6.15 4.01 -12.50
N LEU A 145 4.89 3.57 -12.56
CA LEU A 145 4.05 3.49 -11.37
C LEU A 145 4.27 2.17 -10.62
N ARG A 146 4.29 2.27 -9.30
CA ARG A 146 4.30 1.15 -8.36
C ARG A 146 2.92 1.04 -7.72
N HIS A 147 2.35 -0.15 -7.74
CA HIS A 147 1.01 -0.43 -7.23
C HIS A 147 1.09 -1.42 -6.08
N ARG A 148 0.48 -1.10 -4.94
CA ARG A 148 0.52 -1.97 -3.77
C ARG A 148 -0.30 -3.23 -4.01
N ILE A 149 0.28 -4.40 -3.73
CA ILE A 149 -0.46 -5.67 -3.66
C ILE A 149 -0.63 -6.18 -2.23
N SER A 150 0.20 -5.75 -1.29
CA SER A 150 0.03 -6.05 0.12
C SER A 150 0.61 -4.95 1.01
N GLY A 151 0.02 -4.73 2.18
CA GLY A 151 0.52 -3.76 3.14
C GLY A 151 0.07 -4.03 4.57
N PRO A 152 0.59 -3.24 5.53
CA PRO A 152 0.24 -3.35 6.93
C PRO A 152 -1.26 -3.10 7.15
N ALA A 153 -1.81 -3.74 8.18
CA ALA A 153 -3.15 -3.41 8.65
C ALA A 153 -3.18 -2.03 9.30
N LYS A 154 -4.19 -1.23 8.96
CA LYS A 154 -4.45 0.09 9.56
C LYS A 154 -5.47 0.03 10.71
N ILE A 155 -6.15 -1.10 10.85
CA ILE A 155 -7.05 -1.43 11.96
C ILE A 155 -6.72 -2.82 12.50
N PRO A 156 -7.15 -3.18 13.72
CA PRO A 156 -7.01 -4.55 14.21
C PRO A 156 -7.62 -5.55 13.21
N LEU A 157 -6.89 -6.63 12.94
CA LEU A 157 -7.30 -7.66 12.01
C LEU A 157 -8.62 -8.29 12.46
N GLN A 158 -9.53 -8.46 11.50
CA GLN A 158 -10.85 -9.04 11.76
C GLN A 158 -11.24 -9.99 10.63
N ASN A 159 -11.68 -11.20 10.99
CA ASN A 159 -12.14 -12.17 9.99
C ASN A 159 -13.53 -11.82 9.48
N ALA A 160 -13.78 -12.14 8.22
CA ALA A 160 -15.10 -12.06 7.62
C ALA A 160 -15.33 -13.19 6.60
N ILE A 161 -16.60 -13.52 6.39
CA ILE A 161 -17.04 -14.48 5.39
C ILE A 161 -17.89 -13.76 4.34
N LEU A 162 -17.69 -14.09 3.06
CA LEU A 162 -18.48 -13.51 1.98
C LEU A 162 -19.91 -14.05 2.01
N SER A 163 -20.90 -13.15 2.05
CA SER A 163 -22.32 -13.50 2.11
C SER A 163 -22.97 -13.76 0.74
N ASP A 164 -22.29 -13.35 -0.34
CA ASP A 164 -22.75 -13.44 -1.73
C ASP A 164 -21.65 -13.94 -2.68
N SER A 165 -22.02 -14.33 -3.90
CA SER A 165 -21.10 -14.83 -4.94
C SER A 165 -20.74 -13.77 -5.97
N ARG A 166 -19.57 -13.92 -6.59
CA ARG A 166 -19.02 -12.96 -7.56
C ARG A 166 -18.90 -11.54 -7.00
N VAL A 167 -18.58 -11.43 -5.72
CA VAL A 167 -18.30 -10.15 -5.05
C VAL A 167 -16.96 -9.63 -5.56
N ARG A 168 -16.96 -8.40 -6.09
CA ARG A 168 -15.75 -7.81 -6.67
C ARG A 168 -14.78 -7.38 -5.57
N ILE A 169 -13.52 -7.77 -5.72
CA ILE A 169 -12.40 -7.18 -4.98
C ILE A 169 -11.88 -6.02 -5.81
N ARG A 170 -11.94 -4.80 -5.28
CA ARG A 170 -11.66 -3.58 -6.05
C ARG A 170 -10.33 -2.95 -5.69
N THR A 171 -9.72 -2.25 -6.64
CA THR A 171 -8.46 -1.54 -6.39
C THR A 171 -8.64 -0.31 -5.50
N LYS A 172 -9.85 0.30 -5.48
CA LYS A 172 -10.21 1.45 -4.63
C LYS A 172 -11.63 1.29 -4.06
N PRO A 173 -11.99 1.99 -2.96
CA PRO A 173 -13.30 1.86 -2.31
C PRO A 173 -14.42 2.62 -3.06
N ASN A 174 -14.63 2.33 -4.34
CA ASN A 174 -15.69 2.93 -5.15
C ASN A 174 -16.14 2.00 -6.29
N LEU A 175 -17.24 2.35 -6.97
CA LEU A 175 -17.82 1.49 -8.02
C LEU A 175 -17.09 1.59 -9.37
N GLN A 176 -16.32 2.65 -9.58
CA GLN A 176 -15.67 3.00 -10.85
C GLN A 176 -14.25 2.43 -10.97
N SER A 177 -13.66 1.97 -9.86
CA SER A 177 -12.32 1.42 -9.87
C SER A 177 -12.26 0.07 -10.57
N ASP A 178 -11.03 -0.30 -10.95
CA ASP A 178 -10.73 -1.62 -11.46
C ASP A 178 -11.02 -2.72 -10.41
N THR A 179 -11.07 -3.95 -10.90
CA THR A 179 -11.38 -5.15 -10.12
C THR A 179 -10.18 -6.09 -10.18
N TRP A 180 -9.62 -6.46 -9.02
CA TRP A 180 -8.61 -7.49 -8.91
C TRP A 180 -9.16 -8.87 -9.21
N GLY A 181 -10.38 -9.14 -8.77
CA GLY A 181 -10.96 -10.48 -8.88
C GLY A 181 -12.35 -10.58 -8.28
N PHE A 182 -12.79 -11.81 -8.12
CA PHE A 182 -14.13 -12.12 -7.62
C PHE A 182 -14.04 -13.15 -6.49
N LEU A 183 -14.64 -12.81 -5.36
CA LEU A 183 -14.85 -13.74 -4.26
C LEU A 183 -16.23 -14.35 -4.35
N ASN A 184 -16.34 -15.57 -3.85
CA ASN A 184 -17.57 -16.35 -3.83
C ASN A 184 -18.13 -16.47 -2.41
N LYS A 185 -19.40 -16.83 -2.33
CA LYS A 185 -20.07 -17.02 -1.05
C LYS A 185 -19.36 -18.09 -0.24
N GLY A 186 -19.06 -17.78 1.02
CA GLY A 186 -18.34 -18.68 1.92
C GLY A 186 -16.82 -18.53 1.89
N ASP A 187 -16.26 -17.77 0.95
CA ASP A 187 -14.83 -17.41 0.99
C ASP A 187 -14.53 -16.64 2.28
N ARG A 188 -13.39 -16.97 2.90
CA ARG A 188 -12.89 -16.30 4.11
C ARG A 188 -11.88 -15.24 3.73
N VAL A 189 -11.95 -14.10 4.40
CA VAL A 189 -11.00 -13.00 4.24
C VAL A 189 -10.66 -12.39 5.59
N GLU A 190 -9.55 -11.67 5.63
CA GLU A 190 -9.16 -10.85 6.78
C GLU A 190 -9.28 -9.36 6.42
N ILE A 191 -9.97 -8.58 7.26
CA ILE A 191 -10.14 -7.14 7.11
C ILE A 191 -8.91 -6.44 7.71
N LYS A 192 -8.27 -5.58 6.91
CA LYS A 192 -7.04 -4.86 7.28
C LYS A 192 -7.18 -3.34 7.25
N ASP A 193 -8.18 -2.81 6.57
CA ASP A 193 -8.47 -1.37 6.51
C ASP A 193 -9.98 -1.13 6.28
N LYS A 194 -10.42 0.11 6.48
CA LYS A 194 -11.81 0.55 6.28
C LYS A 194 -11.83 1.96 5.71
N SER A 195 -12.79 2.26 4.84
CA SER A 195 -13.00 3.64 4.39
C SER A 195 -13.34 4.56 5.55
N ASP A 196 -12.92 5.83 5.47
CA ASP A 196 -13.18 6.84 6.51
C ASP A 196 -14.69 7.02 6.77
N GLU A 197 -15.46 7.02 5.69
CA GLU A 197 -16.90 7.22 5.70
C GLU A 197 -17.63 6.04 5.02
N PRO A 198 -18.89 5.76 5.39
CA PRO A 198 -19.69 4.75 4.71
C PRO A 198 -20.34 5.33 3.46
N PHE A 199 -20.48 4.50 2.43
CA PHE A 199 -20.97 4.85 1.11
C PHE A 199 -22.38 4.31 0.90
N GLU A 200 -23.23 5.11 0.25
CA GLU A 200 -24.57 4.69 -0.12
C GLU A 200 -24.58 4.05 -1.50
N ILE A 201 -25.06 2.81 -1.60
CA ILE A 201 -25.21 2.07 -2.86
C ILE A 201 -26.56 1.38 -2.82
N ASN A 202 -27.41 1.69 -3.79
CA ASN A 202 -28.78 1.15 -3.90
C ASN A 202 -29.62 1.33 -2.62
N GLY A 203 -29.49 2.49 -1.95
CA GLY A 203 -30.26 2.85 -0.76
C GLY A 203 -29.78 2.22 0.55
N GLU A 204 -28.67 1.49 0.53
CA GLU A 204 -28.03 0.95 1.72
C GLU A 204 -26.69 1.65 1.96
N LYS A 205 -26.32 1.81 3.24
CA LYS A 205 -25.10 2.53 3.63
C LYS A 205 -24.15 1.59 4.36
N TRP A 206 -23.00 1.34 3.78
CA TRP A 206 -21.97 0.47 4.33
C TRP A 206 -20.58 1.06 4.12
N TYR A 207 -19.64 0.72 4.99
CA TYR A 207 -18.22 0.99 4.75
C TYR A 207 -17.68 0.10 3.64
N TRP A 208 -16.61 0.56 2.97
CA TRP A 208 -15.73 -0.34 2.23
C TRP A 208 -14.66 -0.86 3.17
N TYR A 209 -14.29 -2.13 3.01
CA TYR A 209 -13.23 -2.77 3.78
C TYR A 209 -12.14 -3.25 2.85
N LYS A 210 -10.89 -2.95 3.17
CA LYS A 210 -9.74 -3.54 2.47
C LYS A 210 -9.48 -4.91 3.08
N VAL A 211 -9.50 -5.93 2.25
CA VAL A 211 -9.42 -7.33 2.66
C VAL A 211 -8.16 -7.99 2.12
N ASP A 212 -7.59 -8.86 2.93
CA ASP A 212 -6.64 -9.88 2.52
C ASP A 212 -7.43 -11.13 2.08
N ALA A 213 -7.41 -11.42 0.79
CA ALA A 213 -7.93 -12.65 0.23
C ALA A 213 -6.80 -13.49 -0.37
N GLU A 214 -6.89 -14.81 -0.23
CA GLU A 214 -5.89 -15.74 -0.73
C GLU A 214 -5.78 -15.67 -2.26
N GLY A 215 -4.55 -15.58 -2.79
CA GLY A 215 -4.27 -15.52 -4.22
C GLY A 215 -4.75 -14.27 -4.94
N TYR A 216 -5.13 -13.21 -4.21
CA TYR A 216 -5.46 -11.90 -4.76
C TYR A 216 -4.64 -10.80 -4.08
N PRO A 217 -4.25 -9.73 -4.78
CA PRO A 217 -3.82 -8.50 -4.13
C PRO A 217 -4.83 -8.01 -3.09
N ASP A 218 -4.35 -7.29 -2.07
CA ASP A 218 -5.23 -6.61 -1.13
C ASP A 218 -6.16 -5.66 -1.88
N GLY A 219 -7.44 -5.69 -1.55
CA GLY A 219 -8.41 -4.83 -2.22
C GLY A 219 -9.70 -4.64 -1.47
N TRP A 220 -10.56 -3.81 -2.02
CA TRP A 220 -11.72 -3.24 -1.35
C TRP A 220 -12.99 -4.02 -1.68
N VAL A 221 -13.72 -4.42 -0.64
CA VAL A 221 -15.03 -5.06 -0.72
C VAL A 221 -16.06 -4.18 -0.01
N TYR A 222 -17.23 -4.02 -0.61
CA TYR A 222 -18.32 -3.26 -0.01
C TYR A 222 -18.92 -4.04 1.16
N GLY A 223 -19.03 -3.41 2.33
CA GLY A 223 -19.33 -4.07 3.60
C GLY A 223 -20.64 -4.83 3.65
N LYS A 224 -21.61 -4.50 2.80
CA LYS A 224 -22.85 -5.28 2.63
C LYS A 224 -22.61 -6.78 2.42
N TYR A 225 -21.51 -7.13 1.74
CA TYR A 225 -21.20 -8.49 1.33
C TYR A 225 -20.31 -9.26 2.33
N LEU A 226 -20.04 -8.68 3.50
CA LEU A 226 -19.16 -9.25 4.51
C LEU A 226 -19.95 -9.55 5.79
N ASP A 227 -20.01 -10.84 6.13
CA ASP A 227 -20.43 -11.30 7.45
C ASP A 227 -19.19 -11.25 8.37
N ILE A 228 -19.03 -10.13 9.06
CA ILE A 228 -17.86 -9.86 9.92
C ILE A 228 -17.98 -10.67 11.22
N GLU A 229 -16.96 -11.46 11.53
CA GLU A 229 -16.90 -12.28 12.74
C GLU A 229 -16.61 -11.39 13.98
N ASN A 230 -17.32 -11.67 15.08
CA ASN A 230 -17.16 -10.98 16.38
C ASN A 230 -16.17 -11.70 17.29
#